data_AF-A0A9E8LZ06-F1
#
_entry.id   AF-A0A9E8LZ06-F1
#
_cell.length_a   1.000
_cell.length_b   1.000
_cell.length_c   1.000
_cell.angle_alpha   90.00
_cell.angle_beta   90.00
_cell.angle_gamma   90.00
#
_symmetry.space_group_name_H-M   'P 1'
#
loop_
_entity.id
_entity.type
_entity.pdbx_description
1 polymer ?
#
loop_
_entity_poly.entity_id
_entity_poly.type
_entity_poly.pdbx_seq_one_letter_code
_entity_poly.pdbx_strand_id
1 'polypeptide(L)'
;MNSFYNSYLLIITFFIIALSLPILSLSIGKWLRPPSKEGGRGVSYESGIEPFHDSRIQFSPQYYLFALLFVIFDIEVIFLFPWAVAYGKLGMFALIEMLIFTFMLCFGLIYAWKKKVLEWM
;
A
#
# COMPACT_ATOMS: atom_id res chain seq x y z
N MET A 1 9.86 25.35 20.26
CA MET A 1 9.97 25.31 18.79
C MET A 1 11.14 24.46 18.30
N ASN A 2 12.37 24.60 18.82
CA ASN A 2 13.53 23.82 18.36
C ASN A 2 13.35 22.29 18.44
N SER A 3 12.68 21.74 19.47
CA SER A 3 12.47 20.29 19.61
C SER A 3 11.61 19.68 18.48
N PHE A 4 10.59 20.39 18.01
CA PHE A 4 9.76 19.93 16.89
C PHE A 4 10.56 19.91 15.59
N TYR A 5 11.26 20.99 15.26
CA TYR A 5 12.14 21.04 14.09
C TYR A 5 13.23 19.96 14.14
N ASN A 6 13.83 19.74 15.31
CA ASN A 6 14.82 18.67 15.49
C ASN A 6 14.20 17.29 15.27
N SER A 7 12.95 17.05 15.70
CA SER A 7 12.26 15.78 15.49
C SER A 7 12.00 15.51 14.01
N TYR A 8 11.53 16.52 13.26
CA TYR A 8 11.34 16.40 11.81
C TYR A 8 12.67 16.27 11.06
N LEU A 9 13.72 16.99 11.48
CA LEU A 9 15.06 16.82 10.93
C LEU A 9 15.57 15.40 11.14
N LEU A 10 15.40 14.82 12.34
CA LEU A 10 15.77 13.43 12.61
C LEU A 10 15.02 12.45 11.70
N ILE A 11 13.72 12.64 11.49
CA ILE A 11 12.92 11.80 10.59
C ILE A 11 13.46 11.86 9.16
N ILE A 12 13.74 13.08 8.65
CA ILE A 12 14.26 13.28 7.30
C ILE A 12 15.67 12.68 7.16
N THR A 13 16.55 12.90 8.15
CA THR A 13 17.89 12.32 8.16
C THR A 13 17.83 10.79 8.16
N PHE A 14 16.97 10.20 8.98
CA PHE A 14 16.80 8.75 9.02
C PHE A 14 16.24 8.21 7.69
N PHE A 15 15.27 8.90 7.09
CA PHE A 15 14.73 8.55 5.78
C PHE A 15 15.80 8.56 4.68
N ILE A 16 16.65 9.59 4.66
CA ILE A 16 17.76 9.70 3.70
C ILE A 16 18.76 8.56 3.89
N ILE A 17 19.14 8.26 5.13
CA ILE A 17 20.05 7.15 5.43
C ILE A 17 19.42 5.82 4.99
N ALA A 18 18.16 5.58 5.35
CA ALA A 18 17.43 4.36 5.00
C ALA A 18 17.33 4.17 3.48
N LEU A 19 17.11 5.24 2.71
CA LEU A 19 17.06 5.17 1.25
C LEU A 19 18.45 5.03 0.62
N SER A 20 19.48 5.62 1.24
CA SER A 20 20.87 5.53 0.76
C SER A 20 21.41 4.11 0.79
N LEU A 21 21.01 3.29 1.78
CA LEU A 21 21.48 1.92 1.93
C LEU A 21 21.18 1.02 0.71
N PRO A 22 19.91 0.86 0.26
CA PRO A 22 19.62 0.06 -0.93
C PRO A 22 20.23 0.67 -2.19
N ILE A 23 20.25 2.01 -2.32
CA ILE A 23 20.85 2.68 -3.50
C ILE A 23 22.35 2.40 -3.58
N LEU A 24 23.09 2.57 -2.48
CA LEU A 24 24.52 2.31 -2.40
C LEU A 24 24.81 0.83 -2.60
N SER A 25 24.05 -0.05 -1.95
CA SER A 25 24.20 -1.50 -2.09
C SER A 25 24.03 -1.96 -3.54
N LEU A 26 22.98 -1.50 -4.22
CA LEU A 26 22.74 -1.81 -5.63
C LEU A 26 23.80 -1.17 -6.56
N SER A 27 24.25 0.05 -6.26
CA SER A 27 25.27 0.75 -7.06
C SER A 27 26.63 0.08 -6.95
N ILE A 28 27.06 -0.26 -5.73
CA ILE A 28 28.29 -1.01 -5.47
C ILE A 28 28.19 -2.40 -6.11
N GLY A 29 27.05 -3.09 -5.95
CA GLY A 29 26.81 -4.38 -6.59
C GLY A 29 26.94 -4.31 -8.11
N LYS A 30 26.38 -3.27 -8.75
CA LYS A 30 26.51 -3.03 -10.19
C LYS A 30 27.95 -2.73 -10.61
N TRP A 31 28.70 -1.97 -9.81
CA TRP A 31 30.09 -1.60 -10.10
C TRP A 31 31.07 -2.76 -9.94
N LEU A 32 30.87 -3.61 -8.93
CA LEU A 32 31.67 -4.81 -8.69
C LEU A 32 31.33 -5.98 -9.62
N ARG A 33 30.12 -5.99 -10.19
CA ARG A 33 29.67 -7.09 -11.06
C ARG A 33 30.49 -7.10 -12.35
N PRO A 34 31.05 -8.25 -12.77
CA PRO A 34 31.69 -8.36 -14.07
C PRO A 34 30.72 -7.99 -15.21
N PRO A 35 31.18 -7.29 -16.27
CA PRO A 35 30.33 -6.94 -17.39
C PRO A 35 29.78 -8.21 -18.03
N SER A 36 28.46 -8.30 -18.13
CA SER A 36 27.76 -9.42 -18.75
C SER A 36 27.87 -9.30 -20.28
N LYS A 37 28.50 -10.29 -20.93
CA LYS A 37 28.71 -10.36 -22.39
C LYS A 37 27.86 -11.43 -23.10
N GLU A 38 26.63 -11.68 -22.65
CA GLU A 38 25.80 -12.74 -23.24
C GLU A 38 24.47 -12.18 -23.75
N GLY A 39 24.27 -12.32 -25.06
CA GLY A 39 23.09 -11.82 -25.80
C GLY A 39 21.75 -12.45 -25.42
N GLY A 40 21.72 -13.40 -24.46
CA GLY A 40 20.51 -14.08 -24.01
C GLY A 40 19.96 -13.62 -22.65
N ARG A 41 20.64 -12.74 -21.89
CA ARG A 41 20.19 -12.38 -20.52
C ARG A 41 19.03 -11.39 -20.44
N GLY A 42 18.52 -10.92 -21.58
CA GLY A 42 17.37 -10.01 -21.66
C GLY A 42 16.05 -10.69 -22.02
N VAL A 43 16.03 -12.02 -22.18
CA VAL A 43 14.82 -12.77 -22.51
C VAL A 43 14.07 -13.15 -21.24
N SER A 44 12.73 -13.10 -21.30
CA SER A 44 11.87 -13.58 -20.21
C SER A 44 12.11 -15.06 -19.93
N TYR A 45 12.09 -15.43 -18.66
CA TYR A 45 12.23 -16.83 -18.25
C TYR A 45 10.95 -17.60 -18.57
N GLU A 46 11.04 -18.60 -19.45
CA GLU A 46 9.89 -19.42 -19.90
C GLU A 46 10.23 -20.93 -19.86
N SER A 47 10.86 -21.38 -18.77
CA SER A 47 11.24 -22.79 -18.53
C SER A 47 12.04 -23.48 -19.66
N GLY A 48 12.77 -22.70 -20.47
CA GLY A 48 13.64 -23.20 -21.55
C GLY A 48 13.04 -23.17 -22.95
N ILE A 49 11.84 -22.62 -23.12
CA ILE A 49 11.16 -22.48 -24.43
C ILE A 49 11.15 -20.99 -24.83
N GLU A 50 11.17 -20.68 -26.12
CA GLU A 50 10.96 -19.31 -26.56
C GLU A 50 9.49 -18.90 -26.37
N PRO A 51 9.18 -17.68 -25.88
CA PRO A 51 7.81 -17.25 -25.64
C PRO A 51 6.96 -17.35 -26.91
N PHE A 52 5.94 -18.19 -26.88
CA PHE A 52 5.11 -18.51 -28.03
C PHE A 52 3.67 -18.00 -27.87
N HIS A 53 3.44 -16.83 -27.28
CA HIS A 53 2.11 -16.21 -27.26
C HIS A 53 2.12 -14.71 -26.91
N ASP A 54 1.03 -14.02 -27.26
CA ASP A 54 0.77 -12.67 -26.76
C ASP A 54 0.58 -12.72 -25.23
N SER A 55 1.27 -11.84 -24.50
CA SER A 55 1.25 -11.78 -23.04
C SER A 55 0.00 -11.10 -22.47
N ARG A 56 -0.97 -10.77 -23.32
CA ARG A 56 -2.25 -10.17 -22.91
C ARG A 56 -3.14 -11.19 -22.21
N ILE A 57 -3.14 -11.13 -20.88
CA ILE A 57 -4.08 -11.85 -20.04
C ILE A 57 -5.26 -10.96 -19.65
N GLN A 58 -6.43 -11.56 -19.45
CA GLN A 58 -7.55 -10.90 -18.80
C GLN A 58 -7.27 -10.86 -17.30
N PHE A 59 -7.04 -9.66 -16.76
CA PHE A 59 -6.95 -9.48 -15.32
C PHE A 59 -8.33 -9.64 -14.70
N SER A 60 -8.40 -10.40 -13.62
CA SER A 60 -9.64 -10.66 -12.92
C SER A 60 -10.16 -9.35 -12.29
N PRO A 61 -11.45 -8.98 -12.44
CA PRO A 61 -11.99 -7.72 -11.92
C PRO A 61 -11.90 -7.57 -10.38
N GLN A 62 -11.65 -8.67 -9.68
CA GLN A 62 -11.48 -8.73 -8.23
C GLN A 62 -10.39 -7.77 -7.76
N TYR A 63 -9.25 -7.64 -8.45
CA TYR A 63 -8.17 -6.72 -8.07
C TYR A 63 -8.67 -5.27 -7.92
N TYR A 64 -9.53 -4.84 -8.85
CA TYR A 64 -10.14 -3.50 -8.81
C TYR A 64 -11.10 -3.36 -7.64
N LEU A 65 -11.94 -4.36 -7.39
CA LEU A 65 -12.93 -4.33 -6.30
C LEU A 65 -12.25 -4.29 -4.93
N PHE A 66 -11.15 -5.03 -4.74
CA PHE A 66 -10.33 -4.95 -3.53
C PHE A 66 -9.69 -3.57 -3.35
N ALA A 67 -9.11 -3.01 -4.40
CA ALA A 67 -8.49 -1.68 -4.33
C ALA A 67 -9.52 -0.58 -4.02
N LEU A 68 -10.69 -0.64 -4.66
CA LEU A 68 -11.79 0.30 -4.41
C LEU A 68 -12.27 0.21 -2.96
N LEU A 69 -12.50 -1.01 -2.45
CA LEU A 69 -12.94 -1.22 -1.09
C LEU A 69 -11.90 -0.73 -0.08
N PHE A 70 -10.61 -1.02 -0.33
CA PHE A 70 -9.51 -0.55 0.49
C PHE A 70 -9.48 0.98 0.58
N VAL A 71 -9.61 1.70 -0.54
CA VAL A 71 -9.64 3.18 -0.56
C VAL A 71 -10.82 3.73 0.24
N ILE A 72 -11.99 3.10 0.17
CA ILE A 72 -13.16 3.51 0.95
C ILE A 72 -12.89 3.34 2.46
N PHE A 73 -12.32 2.22 2.89
CA PHE A 73 -11.94 2.01 4.30
C PHE A 73 -10.81 2.93 4.77
N ASP A 74 -9.85 3.23 3.90
CA ASP A 74 -8.77 4.16 4.23
C ASP A 74 -9.31 5.57 4.50
N ILE A 75 -10.27 6.02 3.68
CA ILE A 75 -11.00 7.27 3.90
C ILE A 75 -11.77 7.26 5.23
N GLU A 76 -12.40 6.13 5.59
CA GLU A 76 -13.07 5.98 6.89
C GLU A 76 -12.11 6.23 8.05
N VAL A 77 -10.93 5.62 8.00
CA VAL A 77 -9.91 5.73 9.04
C VAL A 77 -9.39 7.17 9.15
N ILE A 78 -9.26 7.88 8.03
CA ILE A 78 -8.91 9.31 8.02
C ILE A 78 -9.93 10.15 8.80
N PHE A 79 -11.23 9.80 8.77
CA PHE A 79 -12.26 10.48 9.57
C PHE A 79 -12.26 10.05 11.05
N LEU A 80 -11.92 8.79 11.33
CA LEU A 80 -11.84 8.28 12.69
C LEU A 80 -10.70 8.89 13.50
N PHE A 81 -9.56 9.20 12.87
CA PHE A 81 -8.37 9.72 13.57
C PHE A 81 -8.60 11.07 14.29
N PRO A 82 -9.11 12.13 13.64
CA PRO A 82 -9.39 13.40 14.30
C PRO A 82 -10.36 13.26 15.47
N TRP A 83 -11.42 12.45 15.30
CA TRP A 83 -12.35 12.15 16.38
C TRP A 83 -11.67 11.45 17.55
N ALA A 84 -10.86 10.41 17.28
CA ALA A 84 -10.15 9.66 18.32
C ALA A 84 -9.18 10.56 19.11
N VAL A 85 -8.46 11.45 18.43
CA VAL A 85 -7.55 12.42 19.06
C VAL A 85 -8.32 13.45 19.90
N ALA A 86 -9.50 13.87 19.43
CA ALA A 86 -10.33 14.87 20.11
C ALA A 86 -11.34 14.28 21.12
N TYR A 87 -11.38 12.95 21.27
CA TYR A 87 -12.43 12.24 22.02
C TYR A 87 -12.68 12.81 23.42
N GLY A 88 -11.63 13.14 24.18
CA GLY A 88 -11.75 13.69 25.53
C GLY A 88 -12.39 15.10 25.61
N LYS A 89 -12.55 15.79 24.49
CA LYS A 89 -13.22 17.10 24.38
C LYS A 89 -14.61 17.00 23.75
N LEU A 90 -14.96 15.84 23.23
CA LEU A 90 -16.20 15.58 22.52
C LEU A 90 -17.14 14.83 23.46
N GLY A 91 -18.37 15.34 23.62
CA GLY A 91 -19.37 14.71 24.48
C GLY A 91 -19.92 13.41 23.88
N MET A 92 -20.85 12.78 24.61
CA MET A 92 -21.52 11.53 24.21
C MET A 92 -22.14 11.57 22.80
N PHE A 93 -22.55 12.76 22.35
CA PHE A 93 -23.09 12.98 21.01
C PHE A 93 -22.15 12.53 19.90
N ALA A 94 -20.88 12.96 19.95
CA ALA A 94 -19.89 12.59 18.93
C ALA A 94 -19.56 11.10 18.95
N LEU A 95 -19.63 10.45 20.11
CA LEU A 95 -19.47 9.00 20.20
C LEU A 95 -20.56 8.27 19.43
N ILE A 96 -21.82 8.69 19.60
CA ILE A 96 -22.97 8.07 18.92
C ILE A 96 -22.86 8.29 17.40
N GLU A 97 -22.56 9.51 16.96
CA GLU A 97 -22.38 9.81 15.53
C GLU A 97 -21.28 8.95 14.90
N MET A 98 -20.14 8.81 15.57
CA MET A 98 -19.03 8.00 15.04
C MET A 98 -19.32 6.51 15.05
N LEU A 99 -20.05 6.00 16.06
CA LEU A 99 -20.55 4.63 16.01
C LEU A 99 -21.46 4.42 14.80
N ILE A 100 -22.41 5.32 14.57
CA ILE A 100 -23.32 5.22 13.41
C ILE A 100 -22.53 5.26 12.11
N PHE A 101 -21.56 6.17 11.98
CA PHE A 101 -20.68 6.28 10.82
C PHE A 101 -19.91 4.98 10.54
N THR A 102 -19.22 4.43 11.54
CA THR A 102 -18.47 3.18 11.40
C THR A 102 -19.37 2.00 11.10
N PHE A 103 -20.54 1.89 11.76
CA PHE A 103 -21.48 0.81 11.47
C PHE A 103 -22.01 0.87 10.04
N MET A 104 -22.30 2.07 9.51
CA MET A 104 -22.80 2.25 8.15
C MET A 104 -21.83 1.67 7.10
N LEU A 105 -20.52 1.91 7.26
CA LEU A 105 -19.51 1.37 6.35
C LEU A 105 -19.21 -0.11 6.60
N CYS A 106 -19.25 -0.56 7.86
CA CYS A 106 -19.21 -1.98 8.20
C CYS A 106 -20.37 -2.78 7.55
N PHE A 107 -21.58 -2.21 7.45
CA PHE A 107 -22.66 -2.83 6.69
C PHE A 107 -22.33 -2.96 5.20
N GLY A 108 -21.65 -1.95 4.62
CA GLY A 108 -21.10 -2.03 3.27
C GLY A 108 -20.12 -3.19 3.09
N LEU A 109 -19.22 -3.41 4.07
CA LEU A 109 -18.28 -4.54 4.07
C LEU A 109 -19.01 -5.88 4.11
N ILE A 110 -19.97 -6.03 5.03
CA ILE A 110 -20.76 -7.25 5.20
C ILE A 110 -21.52 -7.56 3.91
N TYR A 111 -22.07 -6.54 3.24
CA TYR A 111 -22.73 -6.70 1.95
C TYR A 111 -21.75 -7.19 0.87
N ALA A 112 -20.57 -6.56 0.75
CA ALA A 112 -19.54 -6.97 -0.20
C ALA A 112 -19.07 -8.41 0.03
N TRP A 113 -18.92 -8.80 1.31
CA TRP A 113 -18.57 -10.17 1.69
C TRP A 113 -19.68 -11.17 1.32
N LYS A 114 -20.94 -10.85 1.64
CA LYS A 114 -22.08 -11.69 1.25
C LYS A 114 -22.21 -11.87 -0.26
N LYS A 115 -21.82 -10.86 -1.04
CA LYS A 115 -21.78 -10.93 -2.50
C LYS A 115 -20.57 -11.70 -3.05
N LYS A 116 -19.72 -12.27 -2.19
CA LYS A 116 -18.51 -13.02 -2.56
C LYS A 116 -17.53 -12.22 -3.43
N VAL A 117 -17.61 -10.89 -3.35
CA VAL A 117 -16.70 -9.98 -4.07
C VAL A 117 -15.27 -10.11 -3.56
N LEU A 118 -15.13 -10.55 -2.31
CA LEU A 118 -13.87 -10.77 -1.61
C LEU A 118 -13.35 -12.20 -1.74
N GLU A 119 -14.05 -13.09 -2.45
CA GLU A 119 -13.58 -14.45 -2.67
C GLU A 119 -12.68 -14.50 -3.91
N TRP A 120 -11.52 -15.14 -3.76
CA TRP A 120 -10.66 -15.49 -4.88
C TRP A 120 -11.17 -16.79 -5.48
N MET A 121 -11.60 -16.76 -6.73
CA MET A 121 -11.92 -17.96 -7.53
C MET A 121 -10.76 -18.30 -8.44
#